data_AF-A0AAP4BVI0-F1
#
_entry.id   AF-A0AAP4BVI0-F1
#
_cell.length_a   1.000
_cell.length_b   1.000
_cell.length_c   1.000
_cell.angle_alpha   90.00
_cell.angle_beta   90.00
_cell.angle_gamma   90.00
#
_symmetry.space_group_name_H-M   'P 1'
#
loop_
_entity.id
_entity.type
_entity.pdbx_description
1 polymer ?
#
loop_
_entity_poly.entity_id
_entity_poly.type
_entity_poly.pdbx_seq_one_letter_code
_entity_poly.pdbx_strand_id
1 'polypeptide(L)' 'MHLIKKTHQHRRDFDGIFACAYCGHEELKRGCYDDAHFHENVIPGWECKKCKKTGGGIETRPSIPADMII' A
#
# COMPACT_ATOMS: atom_id res chain seq x y z
N MET A 1 -6.13 -2.35 3.91
CA MET A 1 -5.97 -2.48 2.45
C MET A 1 -4.72 -3.29 2.16
N HIS A 2 -4.46 -3.72 0.92
CA HIS A 2 -3.15 -4.22 0.48
C HIS A 2 -2.80 -3.69 -0.91
N LEU A 3 -1.53 -3.41 -1.16
CA LEU A 3 -1.03 -2.95 -2.45
C LEU A 3 -1.05 -4.12 -3.46
N ILE A 4 -1.72 -3.92 -4.59
CA ILE A 4 -1.75 -4.89 -5.70
C ILE A 4 -0.62 -4.60 -6.68
N LYS A 5 -0.48 -3.34 -7.08
CA LYS A 5 0.46 -2.93 -8.11
C LYS A 5 0.88 -1.48 -7.95
N LYS A 6 2.16 -1.21 -8.13
CA LYS A 6 2.70 0.15 -8.32
C LYS A 6 2.53 0.55 -9.79
N THR A 7 1.85 1.65 -10.05
CA THR A 7 1.62 2.16 -11.40
C THR A 7 2.69 3.14 -11.84
N HIS A 8 3.25 3.88 -10.89
CA HIS A 8 4.34 4.83 -11.13
C HIS A 8 5.22 4.86 -9.88
N GLN A 9 6.53 5.01 -10.05
CA GLN A 9 7.45 5.21 -8.94
C GLN A 9 8.50 6.23 -9.32
N HIS A 10 8.75 7.18 -8.43
CA HIS A 10 9.82 8.15 -8.56
C HIS A 10 10.51 8.31 -7.20
N ARG A 11 11.78 7.90 -7.13
CA ARG A 11 12.56 7.81 -5.88
C ARG A 11 11.84 6.92 -4.84
N ARG A 12 11.53 7.45 -3.67
CA ARG A 12 10.81 6.76 -2.58
C ARG A 12 9.29 6.94 -2.64
N ASP A 13 8.80 7.75 -3.58
CA ASP A 13 7.36 7.95 -3.73
C ASP A 13 6.82 7.07 -4.86
N PHE A 14 5.61 6.56 -4.69
CA PHE A 14 4.94 5.74 -5.70
C PHE A 14 3.43 5.98 -5.74
N ASP A 15 2.86 5.75 -6.92
CA ASP A 15 1.44 5.64 -7.12
C ASP A 15 1.09 4.16 -7.28
N GLY A 16 -0.05 3.74 -6.75
CA GLY A 16 -0.43 2.33 -6.76
C GLY A 16 -1.92 2.07 -6.64
N ILE A 17 -2.30 0.87 -7.05
CA ILE A 17 -3.64 0.31 -6.90
C ILE A 17 -3.67 -0.55 -5.64
N PHE A 18 -4.62 -0.27 -4.76
CA PHE A 18 -4.80 -0.95 -3.49
C PHE A 18 -6.13 -1.67 -3.49
N ALA A 19 -6.16 -2.91 -3.01
CA ALA A 19 -7.37 -3.69 -2.90
C ALA A 19 -7.77 -3.94 -1.45
N CYS A 20 -9.07 -4.00 -1.20
CA CYS A 20 -9.62 -4.50 0.05
C CYS A 20 -9.52 -6.02 0.08
N ALA A 21 -8.92 -6.58 1.13
CA ALA A 21 -8.86 -8.03 1.32
C ALA A 21 -10.22 -8.69 1.58
N TYR A 22 -11.23 -7.92 2.00
CA TYR A 22 -12.55 -8.46 2.34
C TYR A 22 -13.54 -8.41 1.18
N CYS A 23 -13.62 -7.27 0.49
CA CYS A 23 -14.65 -7.04 -0.54
C CYS A 23 -14.07 -6.88 -1.95
N GLY A 24 -12.74 -6.94 -2.11
CA GLY A 24 -12.07 -6.79 -3.40
C GLY A 24 -12.17 -5.41 -4.02
N HIS A 25 -12.62 -4.39 -3.27
CA HIS A 25 -12.70 -3.03 -3.81
C HIS A 25 -11.30 -2.46 -4.05
N GLU A 26 -11.06 -1.97 -5.26
CA GLU A 26 -9.80 -1.38 -5.68
C GLU A 26 -9.87 0.15 -5.66
N GLU A 27 -8.82 0.78 -5.14
CA GLU A 27 -8.64 2.23 -5.14
C GLU A 27 -7.26 2.60 -5.66
N LEU A 28 -7.22 3.58 -6.58
CA LEU A 28 -5.97 4.20 -7.01
C LEU A 28 -5.58 5.28 -6.00
N LYS A 29 -4.34 5.22 -5.51
CA LYS A 29 -3.75 6.24 -4.64
C LYS A 29 -2.45 6.75 -5.26
N ARG A 30 -2.24 8.06 -5.11
CA ARG A 30 -1.06 8.76 -5.60
C ARG A 30 -0.26 9.34 -4.44
N GLY A 31 1.06 9.44 -4.62
CA GLY A 31 1.97 10.01 -3.61
C GLY A 31 2.07 9.15 -2.34
N CYS A 32 2.09 7.82 -2.48
CA CYS A 32 2.37 6.90 -1.39
C CYS A 32 3.88 6.79 -1.17
N TYR A 33 4.31 6.49 0.05
CA TYR A 33 5.74 6.37 0.37
C TYR A 33 6.15 4.89 0.42
N ASP A 34 7.27 4.55 -0.22
CA ASP A 34 7.79 3.18 -0.33
C ASP A 34 8.72 2.84 0.84
N ASP A 35 8.22 2.88 2.08
CA ASP A 35 8.97 2.51 3.27
C ASP A 35 8.28 1.41 4.11
N ALA A 36 9.04 0.77 5.00
CA ALA A 36 8.54 -0.32 5.82
C ALA A 36 7.35 0.10 6.71
N HIS A 37 7.38 1.31 7.29
CA HIS A 37 6.31 1.78 8.15
C HIS A 37 5.00 1.98 7.36
N PHE A 38 5.09 2.54 6.16
CA PHE A 38 3.95 2.70 5.26
C PHE A 38 3.34 1.35 4.91
N HIS A 39 4.19 0.40 4.55
CA HIS A 39 3.78 -0.93 4.13
C HIS A 39 3.17 -1.79 5.26
N GLU A 40 3.73 -1.73 6.46
CA GLU A 40 3.35 -2.56 7.60
C GLU A 40 2.24 -1.94 8.47
N ASN A 41 2.18 -0.61 8.58
CA ASN A 41 1.25 0.06 9.49
C ASN A 41 0.19 0.89 8.74
N VAL A 42 0.58 1.66 7.73
CA VAL A 42 -0.32 2.62 7.08
C VAL A 42 -1.30 1.94 6.12
N ILE A 43 -0.81 1.08 5.21
CA ILE A 43 -1.68 0.39 4.23
C ILE A 43 -2.69 -0.54 4.94
N PRO A 44 -2.30 -1.35 5.94
CA PRO A 44 -3.27 -2.16 6.68
C PRO A 44 -4.27 -1.28 7.45
N GLY A 45 -3.83 -0.14 8.00
CA GLY A 45 -4.67 0.82 8.72
C GLY A 45 -5.72 1.57 7.87
N TRP A 46 -5.68 1.46 6.54
CA TRP A 46 -6.71 2.09 5.69
C TRP A 46 -8.06 1.37 5.73
N GLU A 47 -9.09 2.16 6.08
CA GLU A 47 -10.48 1.77 6.03
C GLU A 47 -10.99 1.72 4.56
N CYS A 48 -11.63 0.62 4.20
CA CYS A 48 -12.31 0.51 2.92
C CYS A 48 -13.56 1.38 2.87
N LYS A 49 -13.67 2.30 1.91
CA LYS A 49 -14.87 3.12 1.72
C LYS A 49 -16.15 2.32 1.43
N LYS A 50 -16.02 1.09 0.89
CA LYS A 50 -17.16 0.25 0.49
C LYS A 50 -17.67 -0.62 1.63
N CYS A 51 -16.79 -1.32 2.35
CA CYS A 51 -17.19 -2.26 3.41
C CYS A 51 -16.86 -1.78 4.82
N LYS A 52 -16.19 -0.63 4.96
CA LYS A 52 -15.76 -0.03 6.24
C LYS A 52 -14.90 -0.93 7.12
N LYS A 53 -14.27 -1.93 6.51
CA LYS A 53 -13.30 -2.81 7.18
C LYS A 53 -11.89 -2.31 6.94
N THR A 54 -11.04 -2.55 7.93
CA THR A 54 -9.63 -2.19 7.95
C THR A 54 -8.78 -3.45 8.09
N GLY A 55 -7.55 -3.40 7.60
CA GLY A 55 -6.62 -4.53 7.66
C GLY A 55 -6.94 -5.66 6.68
N GLY A 56 -6.28 -6.79 6.93
CA GLY A 56 -6.36 -7.99 6.12
C GLY A 56 -5.67 -7.86 4.75
N GLY A 57 -5.22 -9.00 4.23
CA GLY A 57 -4.61 -9.11 2.90
C GLY A 57 -3.16 -9.54 2.95
N ILE A 58 -2.52 -9.51 1.78
CA ILE A 58 -1.14 -9.92 1.60
C ILE A 58 -0.25 -8.80 2.15
N GLU A 59 0.70 -9.15 3.01
CA GLU A 59 1.72 -8.21 3.48
C GLU A 59 2.54 -7.73 2.28
N THR A 60 2.69 -6.42 2.18
CA THR A 60 3.46 -5.81 1.09
C THR A 60 4.75 -5.26 1.66
N ARG A 61 5.82 -5.27 0.86
CA ARG A 61 7.13 -4.78 1.28
C ARG A 61 7.57 -3.63 0.40
N PRO A 62 8.37 -2.69 0.93
CA PRO A 62 8.97 -1.65 0.11
C PRO A 62 9.85 -2.28 -0.97
N SER A 63 9.93 -1.63 -2.13
CA SER A 63 10.76 -2.12 -3.24
C SER A 63 12.25 -1.93 -3.01
N ILE A 64 12.62 -0.91 -2.21
CA ILE A 64 13.98 -0.73 -1.73
C ILE A 64 13.95 -1.01 -0.23
N PRO A 65 14.70 -2.01 0.25
CA PRO A 65 14.66 -2.36 1.65
C PRO A 65 15.28 -1.24 2.49
N ALA A 66 14.75 -1.04 3.70
CA ALA A 66 15.01 0.14 4.52
C ALA A 66 16.50 0.29 4.93
N ASP A 67 17.28 -0.78 4.84
CA ASP A 67 18.71 -0.87 5.09
C ASP A 67 19.59 -0.44 3.92
N MET A 68 19.00 -0.22 2.73
CA MET A 68 19.74 0.21 1.54
C MET A 68 19.80 1.74 1.47
N ILE A 69 20.96 2.30 1.86
CA ILE A 69 21.29 3.72 1.65
C ILE A 69 21.61 3.90 0.16
N ILE A 70 20.77 4.65 -0.56
CA ILE A 70 20.97 5.05 -1.97
C ILE A 70 21.81 6.33 -2.01
#